data_AF-A0A7X7YET2-F1
#
_entry.id   AF-A0A7X7YET2-F1
#
_cell.length_a   1.000
_cell.length_b   1.000
_cell.length_c   1.000
_cell.angle_alpha   90.00
_cell.angle_beta   90.00
_cell.angle_gamma   90.00
#
_symmetry.space_group_name_H-M   'P 1'
#
loop_
_entity.id
_entity.type
_entity.pdbx_description
1 polymer ?
#
loop_
_entity_poly.entity_id
_entity_poly.type
_entity_poly.pdbx_seq_one_letter_code
_entity_poly.pdbx_strand_id
1 'polypeptide(L)'
;MSTEQVNYNQPLPTPPAVAPAPLPPAGPPTYPVPMRKSPGAAVALSFLTGLGHLYLGLYQRALWFFAAFAGSIFLADKADLGILVPFVWFFGLIDAYRQAQLINAGLAPEDLWATPARPQAGGSRLAFGVFLTLLGLLLLYNQFYPLDLTFLYDWWPLLLVGLGLWQIVKYVIAKQKAAAAESDPRTPSF
;
A
#
# COMPACT_ATOMS: atom_id res chain seq x y z
N MET A 1 9.42 86.81 22.59
CA MET A 1 8.38 85.77 22.57
C MET A 1 7.98 85.57 21.13
N SER A 2 8.60 84.62 20.44
CA SER A 2 8.37 84.37 19.01
C SER A 2 7.33 83.26 18.89
N THR A 3 6.18 83.58 18.32
CA THR A 3 5.08 82.64 18.05
C THR A 3 5.47 81.73 16.89
N GLU A 4 5.64 80.44 17.18
CA GLU A 4 5.88 79.39 16.21
C GLU A 4 4.57 79.16 15.42
N GLN A 5 4.54 79.63 14.18
CA GLN A 5 3.43 79.44 13.25
C GLN A 5 3.44 77.98 12.76
N VAL A 6 2.50 77.17 13.25
CA VAL A 6 2.29 75.80 12.77
C VAL A 6 1.84 75.85 11.31
N ASN A 7 2.70 75.37 10.40
CA ASN A 7 2.44 75.35 8.98
C ASN A 7 1.49 74.18 8.63
N TYR A 8 0.21 74.49 8.41
CA TYR A 8 -0.84 73.53 8.05
C TYR A 8 -0.77 72.98 6.61
N ASN A 9 0.21 73.41 5.80
CA ASN A 9 0.37 72.95 4.41
C ASN A 9 1.37 71.79 4.25
N GLN A 10 1.70 71.07 5.33
CA GLN A 10 2.48 69.84 5.21
C GLN A 10 1.57 68.67 4.78
N PRO A 11 1.88 67.96 3.68
CA PRO A 11 1.18 66.71 3.36
C PRO A 11 1.36 65.74 4.54
N LEU A 12 0.28 65.07 4.94
CA LEU A 12 0.32 64.08 6.00
C LEU A 12 1.47 63.07 5.73
N PRO A 13 2.30 62.72 6.73
CA PRO A 13 3.26 61.64 6.57
C PRO A 13 2.48 60.38 6.14
N THR A 14 2.84 59.81 5.00
CA THR A 14 2.24 58.56 4.54
C THR A 14 2.51 57.47 5.58
N PRO A 15 1.49 56.68 5.97
CA PRO A 15 1.72 55.55 6.86
C PRO A 15 2.80 54.65 6.24
N PRO A 16 3.78 54.15 7.01
CA PRO A 16 4.67 53.13 6.51
C PRO A 16 3.83 51.96 6.01
N ALA A 17 4.05 51.55 4.77
CA ALA A 17 3.36 50.40 4.19
C ALA A 17 3.61 49.19 5.09
N VAL A 18 2.58 48.73 5.80
CA VAL A 18 2.63 47.47 6.55
C VAL A 18 2.86 46.40 5.50
N ALA A 19 4.08 45.83 5.48
CA ALA A 19 4.37 44.70 4.61
C ALA A 19 3.31 43.62 4.88
N PRO A 20 2.66 43.05 3.85
CA PRO A 20 1.72 41.97 4.06
C PRO A 20 2.43 40.86 4.83
N ALA A 21 1.79 40.37 5.89
CA ALA A 21 2.35 39.31 6.73
C ALA A 21 2.81 38.15 5.83
N PRO A 22 3.97 37.51 6.13
CA PRO A 22 4.41 36.34 5.40
C PRO A 22 3.29 35.32 5.36
N LEU A 23 2.89 34.89 4.16
CA LEU A 23 1.88 33.85 4.00
C LEU A 23 2.31 32.64 4.85
N PRO A 24 1.40 32.05 5.65
CA PRO A 24 1.71 30.82 6.34
C PRO A 24 2.20 29.79 5.30
N PRO A 25 3.21 28.96 5.63
CA PRO A 25 3.72 27.96 4.72
C PRO A 25 2.54 27.13 4.21
N ALA A 26 2.41 27.04 2.88
CA ALA A 26 1.36 26.25 2.26
C ALA A 26 1.37 24.86 2.89
N GLY A 27 0.27 24.50 3.55
CA GLY A 27 0.09 23.16 4.09
C GLY A 27 0.27 22.13 2.97
N PRO A 28 0.63 20.87 3.29
CA PRO A 28 0.71 19.83 2.27
C PRO A 28 -0.61 19.79 1.48
N PRO A 29 -0.56 19.58 0.16
CA PRO A 29 -1.77 19.54 -0.66
C PRO A 29 -2.76 18.55 -0.04
N THR A 30 -3.89 19.07 0.43
CA THR A 30 -5.00 18.26 0.91
C THR A 30 -5.65 17.63 -0.30
N TYR A 31 -5.25 16.41 -0.63
CA TYR A 31 -5.95 15.63 -1.64
C TYR A 31 -7.36 15.32 -1.10
N PRO A 32 -8.42 15.54 -1.90
CA PRO A 32 -9.75 15.07 -1.52
C PRO A 32 -9.63 13.58 -1.27
N VAL A 33 -9.91 13.15 -0.04
CA VAL A 33 -9.89 11.73 0.36
C VAL A 33 -10.71 10.95 -0.67
N PRO A 34 -10.07 10.17 -1.57
CA PRO A 34 -10.83 9.41 -2.54
C PRO A 34 -11.61 8.36 -1.75
N MET A 35 -12.83 8.04 -2.21
CA MET A 35 -13.62 6.92 -1.67
C MET A 35 -12.71 5.75 -1.29
N ARG A 36 -12.80 5.29 -0.02
CA ARG A 36 -12.03 4.16 0.53
C ARG A 36 -11.87 3.07 -0.54
N LYS A 37 -10.67 2.93 -1.10
CA LYS A 37 -10.37 1.90 -2.10
C LYS A 37 -10.08 0.61 -1.34
N SER A 38 -10.74 -0.49 -1.71
CA SER A 38 -10.56 -1.73 -0.95
C SER A 38 -9.16 -2.32 -1.17
N PRO A 39 -8.33 -2.47 -0.10
CA PRO A 39 -7.01 -3.09 -0.22
C PRO A 39 -7.10 -4.54 -0.70
N GLY A 40 -8.19 -5.23 -0.35
CA GLY A 40 -8.47 -6.59 -0.78
C GLY A 40 -8.67 -6.71 -2.29
N ALA A 41 -9.41 -5.79 -2.93
CA ALA A 41 -9.54 -5.81 -4.38
C ALA A 41 -8.22 -5.44 -5.05
N ALA A 42 -7.46 -4.47 -4.52
CA ALA A 42 -6.14 -4.14 -5.05
C ALA A 42 -5.18 -5.35 -5.06
N VAL A 43 -5.16 -6.15 -3.98
CA VAL A 43 -4.36 -7.38 -3.89
C VAL A 43 -4.88 -8.47 -4.82
N ALA A 44 -6.21 -8.66 -4.88
CA ALA A 44 -6.81 -9.64 -5.79
C ALA A 44 -6.57 -9.30 -7.27
N LEU A 45 -6.62 -8.02 -7.63
CA LEU A 45 -6.30 -7.53 -8.98
C LEU A 45 -4.80 -7.56 -9.26
N SER A 46 -3.93 -7.33 -8.27
CA SER A 46 -2.47 -7.49 -8.41
C SER A 46 -2.02 -8.93 -8.62
N PHE A 47 -2.88 -9.91 -8.36
CA PHE A 47 -2.62 -11.31 -8.68
C PHE A 47 -2.41 -11.51 -10.20
N LEU A 48 -3.07 -10.69 -11.02
CA LEU A 48 -2.85 -10.55 -12.46
C LEU A 48 -1.74 -9.52 -12.76
N THR A 49 -0.61 -9.59 -12.05
CA THR A 49 0.65 -8.88 -12.34
C THR A 49 0.49 -7.40 -12.71
N GLY A 50 0.48 -6.51 -11.70
CA GLY A 50 0.47 -5.05 -11.90
C GLY A 50 -0.93 -4.42 -12.10
N LEU A 51 -1.98 -5.24 -12.25
CA LEU A 51 -3.37 -4.77 -12.38
C LEU A 51 -3.93 -4.11 -11.12
N GLY A 52 -3.40 -4.43 -9.93
CA GLY A 52 -3.78 -3.73 -8.70
C GLY A 52 -3.28 -2.28 -8.71
N HIS A 53 -2.06 -1.99 -9.14
CA HIS A 53 -1.59 -0.62 -9.31
C HIS A 53 -2.45 0.17 -10.29
N LEU A 54 -2.98 -0.50 -11.34
CA LEU A 54 -3.94 0.10 -12.27
C LEU A 54 -5.26 0.48 -11.59
N TYR A 55 -5.78 -0.37 -10.68
CA TYR A 55 -6.98 -0.08 -9.88
C TYR A 55 -6.82 1.13 -8.95
N LEU A 56 -5.61 1.35 -8.44
CA LEU A 56 -5.30 2.54 -7.64
C LEU A 56 -5.05 3.80 -8.50
N GLY A 57 -4.96 3.68 -9.83
CA GLY A 57 -4.67 4.79 -10.74
C GLY A 57 -3.16 5.05 -10.94
N LEU A 58 -2.30 4.13 -10.49
CA LEU A 58 -0.84 4.23 -10.55
C LEU A 58 -0.28 3.55 -11.80
N TYR A 59 -0.60 4.11 -12.97
CA TYR A 59 -0.24 3.55 -14.29
C TYR A 59 1.26 3.36 -14.50
N GLN A 60 2.09 4.30 -14.04
CA GLN A 60 3.55 4.19 -14.18
C GLN A 60 4.09 3.00 -13.40
N ARG A 61 3.63 2.77 -12.16
CA ARG A 61 4.04 1.61 -11.35
C ARG A 61 3.55 0.30 -11.96
N ALA A 62 2.31 0.27 -12.46
CA ALA A 62 1.79 -0.89 -13.17
C ALA A 62 2.68 -1.26 -14.37
N LEU A 63 3.10 -0.28 -15.17
CA LEU A 63 3.96 -0.48 -16.34
C LEU A 63 5.34 -1.03 -15.96
N TRP A 64 5.99 -0.49 -14.92
CA TRP A 64 7.29 -0.97 -14.46
C TRP A 64 7.23 -2.38 -13.90
N PHE A 65 6.20 -2.71 -13.14
CA PHE A 65 5.99 -4.08 -12.64
C PHE A 65 5.71 -5.07 -13.76
N PHE A 66 4.93 -4.66 -14.77
CA PHE A 66 4.69 -5.47 -15.96
C PHE A 66 6.00 -5.71 -16.74
N ALA A 67 6.81 -4.68 -16.96
CA ALA A 67 8.10 -4.78 -17.63
C ALA A 67 9.10 -5.66 -16.83
N ALA A 68 9.16 -5.50 -15.51
CA ALA A 68 10.00 -6.31 -14.64
C ALA A 68 9.56 -7.79 -14.63
N PHE A 69 8.25 -8.04 -14.65
CA PHE A 69 7.71 -9.40 -14.70
C PHE A 69 8.02 -10.07 -16.06
N ALA A 70 7.75 -9.38 -17.18
CA ALA A 70 8.10 -9.86 -18.51
C ALA A 70 9.62 -10.08 -18.67
N GLY A 71 10.44 -9.16 -18.15
CA GLY A 71 11.90 -9.28 -18.14
C GLY A 71 12.38 -10.46 -17.29
N SER A 72 11.73 -10.72 -16.16
CA SER A 72 12.06 -11.87 -15.31
C SER A 72 11.77 -13.21 -15.98
N ILE A 73 10.69 -13.32 -16.76
CA ILE A 73 10.38 -14.51 -17.56
C ILE A 73 11.42 -14.70 -18.65
N PHE A 74 11.80 -13.63 -19.34
CA PHE A 74 12.84 -13.67 -20.37
C PHE A 74 14.22 -14.09 -19.79
N LEU A 75 14.58 -13.58 -18.61
CA LEU A 75 15.82 -13.95 -17.92
C LEU A 75 15.78 -15.36 -17.32
N ALA A 76 14.61 -15.84 -16.91
CA ALA A 76 14.43 -17.20 -16.44
C ALA A 76 14.84 -18.22 -17.51
N ASP A 77 14.46 -17.98 -18.77
CA ASP A 77 14.79 -18.83 -19.91
C ASP A 77 16.27 -18.71 -20.35
N LYS A 78 16.85 -17.51 -20.24
CA LYS A 78 18.18 -17.22 -20.81
C LYS A 78 19.35 -17.33 -19.84
N ALA A 79 19.11 -17.20 -18.54
CA ALA A 79 20.16 -17.07 -17.53
C ALA A 79 19.93 -17.98 -16.32
N ASP A 80 18.97 -18.91 -16.39
CA ASP A 80 18.55 -19.79 -15.29
C ASP A 80 18.12 -19.01 -14.03
N LEU A 81 17.73 -17.74 -14.22
CA LEU A 81 17.29 -16.82 -13.17
C LEU A 81 15.78 -16.96 -12.90
N GLY A 82 15.27 -18.19 -12.92
CA GLY A 82 13.84 -18.49 -12.72
C GLY A 82 13.27 -17.93 -11.42
N ILE A 83 14.12 -17.78 -10.41
CA ILE A 83 13.78 -17.20 -9.10
C ILE A 83 13.34 -15.72 -9.17
N LEU A 84 13.72 -14.99 -10.23
CA LEU A 84 13.31 -13.59 -10.40
C LEU A 84 11.81 -13.46 -10.65
N VAL A 85 11.17 -14.46 -11.26
CA VAL A 85 9.73 -14.45 -11.57
C VAL A 85 8.88 -14.38 -10.29
N PRO A 86 8.98 -15.32 -9.34
CA PRO A 86 8.22 -15.22 -8.09
C PRO A 86 8.65 -14.01 -7.25
N PHE A 87 9.94 -13.63 -7.26
CA PHE A 87 10.42 -12.46 -6.54
C PHE A 87 9.74 -11.16 -7.00
N VAL A 88 9.73 -10.87 -8.31
CA VAL A 88 9.09 -9.68 -8.88
C VAL A 88 7.57 -9.72 -8.64
N TRP A 89 6.97 -10.90 -8.76
CA TRP A 89 5.54 -11.09 -8.54
C TRP A 89 5.11 -10.79 -7.10
N PHE A 90 5.78 -11.38 -6.11
CA PHE A 90 5.51 -11.11 -4.69
C PHE A 90 5.81 -9.65 -4.31
N PHE A 91 6.90 -9.08 -4.86
CA PHE A 91 7.24 -7.68 -4.64
C PHE A 91 6.11 -6.75 -5.12
N GLY A 92 5.52 -7.02 -6.29
CA GLY A 92 4.40 -6.25 -6.83
C GLY A 92 3.13 -6.36 -6.00
N LEU A 93 2.85 -7.55 -5.46
CA LEU A 93 1.70 -7.77 -4.59
C LEU A 93 1.79 -6.92 -3.31
N ILE A 94 2.95 -6.93 -2.67
CA ILE A 94 3.18 -6.21 -1.41
C ILE A 94 3.24 -4.69 -1.66
N ASP A 95 3.82 -4.27 -2.77
CA ASP A 95 3.86 -2.85 -3.17
C ASP A 95 2.45 -2.29 -3.45
N ALA A 96 1.58 -3.05 -4.11
CA ALA A 96 0.18 -2.65 -4.33
C ALA A 96 -0.62 -2.52 -3.03
N TYR A 97 -0.43 -3.46 -2.10
CA TYR A 97 -1.06 -3.40 -0.78
C TYR A 97 -0.61 -2.15 0.00
N ARG A 98 0.69 -1.85 -0.01
CA ARG A 98 1.25 -0.68 0.67
C ARG A 98 0.66 0.63 0.10
N GLN A 99 0.59 0.76 -1.22
CA GLN A 99 -0.01 1.95 -1.84
C GLN A 99 -1.51 2.08 -1.56
N ALA A 100 -2.24 0.97 -1.48
CA ALA A 100 -3.66 1.01 -1.13
C ALA A 100 -3.86 1.55 0.29
N GLN A 101 -2.99 1.17 1.23
CA GLN A 101 -3.01 1.69 2.59
C GLN A 101 -2.64 3.18 2.64
N LEU A 102 -1.65 3.62 1.85
CA LEU A 102 -1.29 5.04 1.75
C LEU A 102 -2.45 5.89 1.24
N ILE A 103 -3.11 5.45 0.17
CA ILE A 103 -4.28 6.14 -0.40
C ILE A 103 -5.44 6.17 0.61
N ASN A 104 -5.70 5.07 1.31
CA ASN A 104 -6.75 5.02 2.32
C ASN A 104 -6.45 5.86 3.57
N ALA A 105 -5.18 6.13 3.86
CA ALA A 105 -4.74 7.03 4.92
C ALA A 105 -4.79 8.51 4.50
N GLY A 106 -5.21 8.82 3.27
CA GLY A 106 -5.22 10.19 2.72
C GLY A 106 -3.83 10.73 2.40
N LEU A 107 -2.81 9.86 2.37
CA LEU A 107 -1.45 10.22 1.99
C LEU A 107 -1.29 10.13 0.47
N ALA A 108 -0.48 11.03 -0.10
CA ALA A 108 -0.11 10.95 -1.50
C ALA A 108 0.58 9.60 -1.76
N PRO A 109 0.19 8.87 -2.82
CA PRO A 109 0.96 7.72 -3.29
C PRO A 109 2.42 8.12 -3.52
N GLU A 110 3.35 7.23 -3.20
CA GLU A 110 4.76 7.47 -3.47
C GLU A 110 5.01 7.52 -5.00
N ASP A 111 5.38 8.69 -5.52
CA ASP A 111 5.76 8.84 -6.92
C ASP A 111 7.07 8.09 -7.20
N LEU A 112 7.14 7.37 -8.32
CA LEU A 112 8.34 6.61 -8.70
C LEU A 112 9.57 7.48 -8.99
N TRP A 113 9.35 8.76 -9.30
CA TRP A 113 10.37 9.71 -9.75
C TRP A 113 10.59 10.85 -8.75
N ALA A 114 9.80 10.92 -7.67
CA ALA A 114 10.02 11.91 -6.62
C ALA A 114 11.00 11.36 -5.58
N THR A 115 11.90 12.22 -5.12
CA THR A 115 12.68 11.96 -3.91
C THR A 115 11.71 11.81 -2.74
N PRO A 116 11.78 10.73 -1.95
CA PRO A 116 10.83 10.50 -0.86
C PRO A 116 10.99 11.62 0.18
N ALA A 117 10.10 12.62 0.13
CA ALA A 117 10.16 13.79 1.00
C ALA A 117 9.84 13.48 2.47
N ARG A 118 9.40 12.26 2.80
CA ARG A 118 9.16 11.85 4.18
C ARG A 118 9.46 10.36 4.38
N PRO A 119 10.46 9.99 5.20
CA PRO A 119 10.64 8.62 5.64
C PRO A 119 9.60 8.35 6.75
N GLN A 120 8.49 7.70 6.43
CA GLN A 120 7.55 7.30 7.48
C GLN A 120 6.85 5.96 7.22
N ALA A 121 7.35 4.92 7.89
CA ALA A 121 6.61 3.98 8.76
C ALA A 121 7.52 2.78 9.05
N GLY A 122 8.27 2.87 10.15
CA GLY A 122 9.41 2.00 10.51
C GLY A 122 9.09 0.57 10.96
N GLY A 123 7.85 0.08 10.83
CA GLY A 123 7.51 -1.30 11.21
C GLY A 123 7.50 -2.29 10.04
N SER A 124 6.78 -1.94 8.96
CA SER A 124 6.56 -2.84 7.82
C SER A 124 7.80 -3.00 6.93
N ARG A 125 8.64 -1.96 6.81
CA ARG A 125 9.90 -2.04 6.04
C ARG A 125 10.92 -2.98 6.68
N LEU A 126 10.98 -3.01 8.01
CA LEU A 126 11.87 -3.91 8.76
C LEU A 126 11.37 -5.36 8.69
N ALA A 127 10.08 -5.61 8.96
CA ALA A 127 9.52 -6.95 8.86
C ALA A 127 9.68 -7.54 7.45
N PHE A 128 9.49 -6.71 6.42
CA PHE A 128 9.72 -7.09 5.03
C PHE A 128 11.20 -7.33 4.72
N GLY A 129 12.09 -6.46 5.21
CA GLY A 129 13.54 -6.65 5.09
C GLY A 129 14.01 -7.94 5.76
N VAL A 130 13.53 -8.22 6.97
CA VAL A 130 13.82 -9.47 7.70
C VAL A 130 13.30 -10.69 6.93
N PHE A 131 12.08 -10.62 6.39
CA PHE A 131 11.53 -11.68 5.55
C PHE A 131 12.41 -11.92 4.31
N LEU A 132 12.84 -10.86 3.62
CA LEU A 132 13.75 -10.94 2.47
C LEU A 132 15.12 -11.51 2.85
N THR A 133 15.68 -11.11 3.99
CA THR A 133 16.94 -11.64 4.50
C THR A 133 16.81 -13.13 4.79
N LEU A 134 15.76 -13.55 5.49
CA LEU A 134 15.52 -14.96 5.79
C LEU A 134 15.27 -15.78 4.53
N LEU A 135 14.49 -15.26 3.57
CA LEU A 135 14.22 -15.92 2.29
C LEU A 135 15.49 -16.04 1.45
N GLY A 136 16.30 -14.98 1.38
CA GLY A 136 17.60 -14.99 0.70
C GLY A 136 18.58 -15.98 1.32
N LEU A 137 18.63 -16.07 2.66
CA LEU A 137 19.43 -17.06 3.37
C LEU A 137 18.94 -18.48 3.13
N LEU A 138 17.63 -18.71 3.11
CA LEU A 138 17.04 -20.02 2.81
C LEU A 138 17.39 -20.47 1.38
N LEU A 139 17.33 -19.56 0.40
CA LEU A 139 17.73 -19.84 -0.99
C LEU A 139 19.23 -20.09 -1.12
N LEU A 140 20.05 -19.31 -0.41
CA LEU A 140 21.48 -19.53 -0.36
C LEU A 140 21.80 -20.89 0.26
N TYR A 141 21.09 -21.29 1.31
CA TYR A 141 21.22 -22.61 1.91
C TYR A 141 20.87 -23.71 0.91
N ASN A 142 19.78 -23.56 0.17
CA ASN A 142 19.37 -24.50 -0.88
C ASN A 142 20.45 -24.68 -1.98
N GLN A 143 21.25 -23.65 -2.26
CA GLN A 143 22.35 -23.73 -3.22
C GLN A 143 23.52 -24.62 -2.74
N PHE A 144 23.79 -24.65 -1.43
CA PHE A 144 24.87 -25.47 -0.84
C PHE A 144 24.39 -26.85 -0.43
N TYR A 145 23.16 -26.93 0.09
CA TYR A 145 22.49 -28.13 0.53
C TYR A 145 21.11 -28.14 -0.12
N PRO A 146 20.90 -28.86 -1.23
CA PRO A 146 19.60 -28.92 -1.88
C PRO A 146 18.56 -29.37 -0.84
N LEU A 147 17.60 -28.48 -0.56
CA LEU A 147 16.49 -28.79 0.31
C LEU A 147 15.54 -29.69 -0.49
N ASP A 148 15.28 -30.89 0.01
CA ASP A 148 14.23 -31.74 -0.52
C ASP A 148 12.86 -31.12 -0.21
N LEU A 149 12.46 -30.11 -1.00
CA LEU A 149 11.14 -29.47 -0.92
C LEU A 149 10.02 -30.36 -1.48
N THR A 150 10.35 -31.58 -1.91
CA THR A 150 9.42 -32.60 -2.40
C THR A 150 8.34 -32.89 -1.36
N PHE A 151 8.69 -32.97 -0.07
CA PHE A 151 7.69 -33.15 0.98
C PHE A 151 6.67 -32.00 1.00
N LEU A 152 7.10 -30.76 0.80
CA LEU A 152 6.20 -29.61 0.82
C LEU A 152 5.32 -29.59 -0.44
N TYR A 153 5.88 -30.00 -1.57
CA TYR A 153 5.16 -30.16 -2.84
C TYR A 153 4.14 -31.31 -2.80
N ASP A 154 4.40 -32.36 -2.03
CA ASP A 154 3.44 -33.46 -1.89
C ASP A 154 2.30 -33.11 -0.91
N TRP A 155 2.55 -32.19 0.03
CA TRP A 155 1.64 -31.89 1.14
C TRP A 155 0.82 -30.60 0.96
N TRP A 156 1.13 -29.72 -0.01
CA TRP A 156 0.32 -28.52 -0.27
C TRP A 156 -1.16 -28.81 -0.61
N PRO A 157 -1.54 -29.90 -1.32
CA PRO A 157 -2.95 -30.18 -1.59
C PRO A 157 -3.72 -30.43 -0.29
N LEU A 158 -3.07 -31.05 0.70
CA LEU A 158 -3.63 -31.36 2.01
C LEU A 158 -3.93 -30.07 2.80
N LEU A 159 -3.05 -29.07 2.66
CA LEU A 159 -3.26 -27.72 3.19
C LEU A 159 -4.48 -27.05 2.58
N LEU A 160 -4.66 -27.12 1.25
CA LEU A 160 -5.84 -26.56 0.57
C LEU A 160 -7.13 -27.27 0.97
N VAL A 161 -7.10 -28.61 1.08
CA VAL A 161 -8.24 -29.40 1.55
C VAL A 161 -8.61 -28.99 2.98
N GLY A 162 -7.63 -28.86 3.88
CA GLY A 162 -7.86 -28.40 5.25
C GLY A 162 -8.46 -26.99 5.31
N LEU A 163 -7.94 -26.06 4.51
CA LEU A 163 -8.42 -24.68 4.44
C LEU A 163 -9.84 -24.59 3.85
N GLY A 164 -10.14 -25.41 2.84
CA GLY A 164 -11.47 -25.56 2.28
C GLY A 164 -12.48 -26.14 3.28
N LEU A 165 -12.12 -27.24 3.96
CA LEU A 165 -12.93 -27.84 5.01
C LEU A 165 -13.20 -26.85 6.15
N TRP A 166 -12.19 -26.10 6.56
CA TRP A 166 -12.32 -25.08 7.60
C TRP A 166 -13.35 -24.01 7.23
N GLN A 167 -13.36 -23.55 5.99
CA GLN A 167 -14.35 -22.57 5.50
C GLN A 167 -15.77 -23.15 5.49
N ILE A 168 -15.92 -24.41 5.05
CA ILE A 168 -17.23 -25.10 5.04
C ILE A 168 -17.78 -25.25 6.46
N VAL A 169 -16.94 -25.70 7.41
CA VAL A 169 -17.34 -25.86 8.80
C VAL A 169 -17.77 -24.52 9.40
N LYS A 170 -17.00 -23.44 9.16
CA LYS A 170 -17.38 -22.10 9.63
C LYS A 170 -18.69 -21.61 9.01
N TYR A 171 -18.92 -21.89 7.73
CA TYR A 171 -20.17 -21.54 7.05
C TYR A 171 -21.38 -22.29 7.64
N VAL A 172 -21.25 -23.61 7.86
CA VAL A 172 -22.32 -24.43 8.41
C VAL A 172 -22.63 -24.03 9.86
N ILE A 173 -21.61 -23.81 10.69
CA ILE A 173 -21.81 -23.34 12.07
C ILE A 173 -22.50 -21.97 12.09
N ALA A 174 -22.12 -21.05 11.20
CA ALA A 174 -22.77 -19.74 11.11
C ALA A 174 -24.25 -19.87 10.69
N LYS A 175 -24.56 -20.74 9.74
CA LYS A 175 -25.93 -21.02 9.29
C LYS A 175 -26.79 -21.66 10.38
N GLN A 176 -26.24 -22.61 11.13
CA GLN A 176 -26.95 -23.24 12.25
C GLN A 176 -27.24 -22.24 13.37
N LYS A 177 -26.28 -21.36 13.69
CA LYS A 177 -26.50 -20.28 14.67
C LYS A 177 -27.60 -19.30 14.23
N ALA A 178 -27.68 -18.98 12.94
CA ALA A 178 -28.74 -18.13 12.40
C ALA A 178 -30.12 -18.81 12.49
N ALA A 179 -30.22 -20.09 12.11
CA ALA A 179 -31.49 -20.85 12.20
C ALA A 179 -31.95 -21.09 13.65
N ALA A 180 -31.01 -21.29 14.58
CA ALA A 180 -31.32 -21.41 16.01
C ALA A 180 -31.80 -20.07 16.62
N ALA A 181 -31.33 -18.93 16.11
CA ALA A 181 -31.77 -17.61 16.55
C ALA A 181 -33.18 -17.25 16.03
N GLU A 182 -33.57 -17.76 14.86
CA GLU A 182 -34.89 -17.52 14.25
C GLU A 182 -36.00 -18.40 14.85
N SER A 183 -35.63 -19.54 15.46
CA SER A 183 -36.56 -20.45 16.13
C SER A 183 -36.74 -20.17 17.64
N ASP A 184 -36.04 -19.17 18.20
CA ASP A 184 -36.25 -18.75 19.59
C ASP A 184 -37.60 -18.02 19.72
N PRO A 185 -38.58 -18.56 20.48
CA PRO A 185 -39.93 -17.99 20.61
C PRO A 185 -39.99 -16.63 21.33
N ARG A 186 -38.86 -16.00 21.64
CA ARG A 186 -38.76 -14.67 22.26
C ARG A 186 -38.54 -13.52 21.28
N THR A 187 -38.43 -13.77 19.97
CA THR A 187 -38.37 -12.71 18.95
C THR A 187 -39.78 -12.24 18.56
N PRO A 188 -40.15 -10.97 18.83
CA PRO A 188 -41.46 -10.47 18.42
C PRO A 188 -41.53 -10.36 16.90
N SER A 189 -42.50 -11.03 16.29
CA SER A 189 -42.89 -10.84 14.90
C SER A 189 -43.48 -9.44 14.73
N PHE A 190 -42.80 -8.57 13.99
CA PHE A 190 -43.37 -7.32 13.48
C PHE A 190 -43.91 -7.53 12.07
#